data_AF-A0A5R2N9V0-F1
#
_entry.id   AF-A0A5R2N9V0-F1
#
_cell.length_a   1.000
_cell.length_b   1.000
_cell.length_c   1.000
_cell.angle_alpha   90.00
_cell.angle_beta   90.00
_cell.angle_gamma   90.00
#
_symmetry.space_group_name_H-M   'P 1'
#
loop_
_entity.id
_entity.type
_entity.pdbx_description
1 polymer ?
#
loop_
_entity_poly.entity_id
_entity_poly.type
_entity_poly.pdbx_seq_one_letter_code
_entity_poly.pdbx_strand_id
1 'polypeptide(L)'
;MLVGFACAVAGMLSFITFVKWREVQALSHWLPTPGKIISSRAEAREVRVSGVGPDSNDTTEIRNFPAITFEYKVGGKTFRGSRYSVKENLGNFEV
;
A
#
# COMPACT_ATOMS: atom_id res chain seq x y z
N MET A 1 7.34 -13.74 -36.39
CA MET A 1 7.35 -13.90 -34.92
C MET A 1 7.18 -12.58 -34.17
N LEU A 2 7.79 -11.48 -34.59
CA LEU A 2 7.74 -10.18 -33.90
C LEU A 2 6.31 -9.59 -33.77
N VAL A 3 5.49 -9.69 -34.81
CA VAL A 3 4.09 -9.22 -34.79
C VAL A 3 3.24 -10.01 -33.79
N GLY A 4 3.40 -11.34 -33.72
CA GLY A 4 2.66 -12.17 -32.77
C GLY A 4 3.03 -11.87 -31.32
N PHE A 5 4.31 -11.64 -31.04
CA PHE A 5 4.79 -11.20 -29.73
C PHE A 5 4.20 -9.82 -29.34
N ALA A 6 4.22 -8.86 -30.27
CA ALA A 6 3.65 -7.54 -30.02
C ALA A 6 2.14 -7.60 -29.70
N CYS A 7 1.38 -8.42 -30.43
CA CYS A 7 -0.04 -8.64 -30.14
C CYS A 7 -0.28 -9.29 -28.76
N ALA A 8 0.54 -10.28 -28.38
CA ALA A 8 0.44 -10.92 -27.08
C ALA A 8 0.71 -9.94 -25.92
N VAL A 9 1.77 -9.13 -26.04
CA VAL A 9 2.11 -8.09 -25.05
C VAL A 9 1.00 -7.04 -24.95
N ALA A 10 0.50 -6.54 -26.09
CA ALA A 10 -0.58 -5.56 -26.12
C ALA A 10 -1.87 -6.12 -25.49
N GLY A 11 -2.21 -7.37 -25.78
CA GLY A 11 -3.36 -8.06 -25.17
C GLY A 11 -3.21 -8.19 -23.65
N MET A 12 -2.03 -8.59 -23.17
CA MET A 12 -1.77 -8.72 -21.73
C MET A 12 -1.84 -7.38 -21.01
N LEU A 13 -1.24 -6.32 -21.55
CA LEU A 13 -1.30 -4.97 -20.97
C LEU A 13 -2.74 -4.43 -20.95
N SER A 14 -3.50 -4.64 -22.02
CA SER A 14 -4.91 -4.25 -22.10
C SER A 14 -5.75 -4.99 -21.05
N PHE A 15 -5.49 -6.27 -20.84
CA PHE A 15 -6.18 -7.05 -19.81
C PHE A 15 -5.86 -6.55 -18.39
N ILE A 16 -4.59 -6.34 -18.07
CA ILE A 16 -4.17 -5.84 -16.75
C ILE A 16 -4.78 -4.46 -16.47
N THR A 17 -4.71 -3.55 -17.44
CA THR A 17 -5.29 -2.21 -17.31
C THR A 17 -6.81 -2.26 -17.13
N PHE A 18 -7.50 -3.14 -17.84
CA PHE A 18 -8.94 -3.34 -17.69
C PHE A 18 -9.32 -3.84 -16.28
N VAL A 19 -8.60 -4.83 -15.75
CA VAL A 19 -8.82 -5.31 -14.37
C VAL A 19 -8.60 -4.18 -13.37
N LYS A 20 -7.53 -3.40 -13.52
CA LYS A 20 -7.24 -2.25 -12.65
C LYS A 20 -8.28 -1.14 -12.76
N TRP A 21 -8.80 -0.89 -13.95
CA TRP A 21 -9.90 0.06 -14.16
C TRP A 21 -11.14 -0.34 -13.37
N ARG A 22 -11.50 -1.64 -13.36
CA ARG A 22 -12.65 -2.13 -12.60
C ARG A 22 -12.47 -1.95 -11.10
N GLU A 23 -11.27 -2.20 -10.57
CA GLU A 23 -10.96 -1.91 -9.17
C GLU A 23 -11.17 -0.42 -8.86
N VAL A 24 -10.65 0.47 -9.71
CA VAL A 24 -10.80 1.93 -9.54
C VAL A 24 -12.26 2.37 -9.58
N GLN A 25 -13.06 1.84 -10.51
CA GLN A 25 -14.50 2.13 -10.58
C GLN A 25 -15.26 1.63 -9.34
N ALA A 26 -14.86 0.49 -8.77
CA ALA A 26 -15.41 0.02 -7.50
C ALA A 26 -14.95 0.88 -6.30
N LEU A 27 -13.87 1.63 -6.41
CA LEU A 27 -13.43 2.55 -5.37
C LEU A 27 -13.97 3.98 -5.57
N SER A 28 -14.33 4.37 -6.79
CA SER A 28 -14.78 5.73 -7.11
C SER A 28 -16.13 6.08 -6.47
N HIS A 29 -16.92 5.08 -6.08
CA HIS A 29 -18.19 5.29 -5.38
C HIS A 29 -18.01 5.49 -3.86
N TRP A 30 -16.78 5.48 -3.35
CA TRP A 30 -16.52 5.70 -1.94
C TRP A 30 -16.81 7.16 -1.57
N LEU A 31 -17.78 7.35 -0.67
CA LEU A 31 -18.11 8.68 -0.16
C LEU A 31 -16.95 9.18 0.72
N PRO A 32 -16.49 10.43 0.54
CA PRO A 32 -15.53 11.01 1.45
C PRO A 32 -16.20 11.18 2.83
N THR A 33 -15.61 10.56 3.85
CA THR A 33 -16.05 10.74 5.25
C THR A 33 -14.96 11.42 6.06
N PRO A 34 -15.28 12.44 6.88
CA PRO A 34 -14.32 12.98 7.83
C PRO A 34 -13.95 11.90 8.85
N GLY A 35 -12.64 11.76 9.09
CA GLY A 35 -12.09 10.93 10.15
C GLY A 35 -11.53 11.78 11.29
N LYS A 36 -11.51 11.24 12.51
CA LYS A 36 -10.87 11.83 13.69
C LYS A 36 -9.66 10.99 14.08
N ILE A 37 -8.50 11.63 14.25
CA ILE A 37 -7.33 10.98 14.83
C ILE A 37 -7.60 10.78 16.33
N ILE A 38 -7.58 9.51 16.77
CA ILE A 38 -7.78 9.14 18.17
C ILE A 38 -6.45 8.84 18.88
N SER A 39 -5.41 8.48 18.12
CA SER A 39 -4.06 8.32 18.64
C SER A 39 -3.03 8.67 17.58
N SER A 40 -1.94 9.32 17.99
CA SER A 40 -0.79 9.62 17.16
C SER A 40 0.46 9.43 18.00
N ARG A 41 1.21 8.36 17.73
CA ARG A 41 2.45 8.02 18.42
C ARG A 41 3.56 7.76 17.41
N ALA A 42 4.81 7.95 17.83
CA ALA A 42 5.99 7.47 17.11
C ALA A 42 6.46 6.17 17.76
N GLU A 43 6.61 5.11 16.97
CA GLU A 43 7.13 3.82 17.42
C GLU A 43 8.46 3.55 16.73
N ALA A 44 9.52 3.42 17.52
CA ALA A 44 10.80 2.93 17.04
C ALA A 44 10.68 1.42 16.84
N ARG A 45 10.93 0.93 15.62
CA ARG A 45 10.92 -0.49 15.29
C ARG A 45 12.21 -0.88 14.62
N GLU A 46 12.65 -2.08 14.93
CA GLU A 46 13.79 -2.72 14.30
C GLU A 46 13.39 -3.19 12.89
N VAL A 47 14.13 -2.77 11.87
CA VAL A 47 13.89 -3.13 10.47
C VAL A 47 15.12 -3.84 9.95
N ARG A 48 14.91 -5.05 9.44
CA ARG A 48 15.94 -5.76 8.68
C ARG A 48 16.01 -5.17 7.28
N VAL A 49 17.16 -4.61 6.94
CA VAL A 49 17.48 -4.16 5.60
C VAL A 49 18.38 -5.21 4.99
N SER A 50 17.81 -6.04 4.11
CA SER A 50 18.63 -6.89 3.25
C SER A 50 19.29 -6.01 2.21
N GLY A 51 20.63 -6.00 2.20
CA GLY A 51 21.34 -5.26 1.18
C GLY A 51 21.16 -5.90 -0.20
N VAL A 52 21.46 -5.13 -1.24
CA VAL A 52 21.30 -5.55 -2.63
C VAL A 52 22.68 -5.82 -3.21
N GLY A 53 23.10 -7.10 -3.27
CA GLY A 53 24.34 -7.51 -3.91
C GLY A 53 24.88 -8.84 -3.38
N PRO A 54 25.87 -9.45 -4.07
CA PRO A 54 26.49 -10.69 -3.62
C PRO A 54 27.31 -10.56 -2.32
N ASP A 55 27.72 -9.33 -1.96
CA ASP A 55 28.50 -9.01 -0.76
C ASP A 55 27.69 -8.27 0.33
N SER A 56 26.36 -8.24 0.23
CA SER A 56 25.55 -7.51 1.20
C SER A 56 25.33 -8.29 2.50
N ASN A 57 25.75 -7.70 3.61
CA ASN A 57 25.43 -8.20 4.95
C ASN A 57 24.05 -7.66 5.39
N ASP A 58 23.18 -8.53 5.91
CA ASP A 58 21.90 -8.11 6.49
C ASP A 58 22.19 -7.14 7.64
N THR A 59 21.69 -5.90 7.51
CA THR A 59 21.90 -4.87 8.54
C THR A 59 20.58 -4.55 9.22
N THR A 60 20.62 -4.53 10.54
CA THR A 60 19.52 -4.11 11.38
C THR A 60 19.57 -2.59 11.57
N GLU A 61 18.50 -1.89 11.22
CA GLU A 61 18.35 -0.46 11.50
C GLU A 61 17.13 -0.20 12.40
N ILE A 62 17.28 0.67 13.41
CA ILE A 62 16.13 1.19 14.17
C ILE A 62 15.53 2.35 13.38
N ARG A 63 14.25 2.22 13.00
CA ARG A 63 13.52 3.26 12.27
C ARG A 63 12.27 3.68 13.04
N ASN A 64 11.94 4.97 12.97
CA ASN A 64 10.73 5.51 13.60
C ASN A 64 9.54 5.42 12.63
N PHE A 65 8.47 4.79 13.09
CA PHE A 65 7.22 4.63 12.35
C PHE A 65 6.10 5.41 13.04
N PRO A 66 5.27 6.15 12.29
CA PRO A 66 4.10 6.78 12.87
C PRO A 66 3.00 5.72 13.09
N ALA A 67 2.66 5.50 14.35
CA ALA A 67 1.52 4.70 14.79
C ALA A 67 0.31 5.62 15.00
N ILE A 68 -0.38 5.92 13.90
CA ILE A 68 -1.57 6.78 13.91
C ILE A 68 -2.80 5.89 13.86
N THR A 69 -3.72 6.04 14.81
CA THR A 69 -5.04 5.42 14.77
C THR A 69 -6.10 6.49 14.53
N PHE A 70 -6.93 6.28 13.52
CA PHE A 70 -8.04 7.15 13.18
C PHE A 70 -9.36 6.39 13.26
N GLU A 71 -10.41 7.14 13.54
CA GLU A 71 -11.78 6.67 13.62
C GLU A 71 -12.63 7.43 12.60
N TYR A 72 -13.51 6.74 11.89
CA TYR A 72 -14.39 7.34 10.89
C TYR A 72 -15.77 6.66 10.91
N LYS A 73 -16.80 7.34 10.39
CA LYS A 73 -18.19 6.85 10.41
C LYS A 73 -18.72 6.67 9.00
N VAL A 74 -19.20 5.47 8.67
CA VAL A 74 -19.85 5.15 7.37
C VAL A 74 -21.18 4.48 7.65
N GLY A 75 -22.26 5.02 7.09
CA GLY A 75 -23.60 4.43 7.24
C GLY A 75 -24.03 4.23 8.70
N GLY A 76 -23.67 5.16 9.59
CA GLY A 76 -23.99 5.09 11.02
C GLY A 76 -23.11 4.13 11.85
N LYS A 77 -22.17 3.42 11.22
CA LYS A 77 -21.22 2.54 11.90
C LYS A 77 -19.86 3.21 12.05
N THR A 78 -19.24 3.03 13.21
CA THR A 78 -17.90 3.55 13.51
C THR A 78 -16.85 2.50 13.16
N PHE A 79 -15.85 2.90 12.37
CA PHE A 79 -14.72 2.08 11.99
C PHE A 79 -13.43 2.71 12.48
N ARG A 80 -12.41 1.88 12.74
CA ARG A 80 -11.07 2.31 13.11
C ARG A 80 -10.05 1.75 12.13
N GLY A 81 -9.06 2.57 11.80
CA GLY A 81 -7.95 2.18 10.94
C GLY A 81 -6.64 2.77 11.44
N SER A 82 -5.54 2.12 11.08
CA SER A 82 -4.17 2.60 11.36
C SER A 82 -3.33 2.76 10.09
N ARG A 83 -3.85 2.36 8.92
CA ARG A 83 -3.18 2.52 7.61
C ARG A 83 -3.47 3.91 7.05
N TYR A 84 -2.43 4.73 6.94
CA TYR A 84 -2.54 6.14 6.49
C TYR A 84 -1.90 6.41 5.09
N SER A 85 -1.30 5.42 4.42
CA SER A 85 -0.74 5.57 3.06
C SER A 85 -1.45 4.68 2.03
N VAL A 86 -1.68 5.23 0.83
CA VAL A 86 -2.35 4.56 -0.30
C VAL A 86 -1.34 4.00 -1.32
N LYS A 87 -0.08 4.46 -1.35
CA LYS A 87 0.92 3.96 -2.31
C LYS A 87 2.36 4.20 -1.84
N GLU A 88 3.19 3.23 -2.23
CA GLU A 88 4.63 3.05 -1.99
C GLU A 88 5.07 2.89 -0.54
N ASN A 89 5.48 1.65 -0.28
CA ASN A 89 5.76 1.12 1.03
C ASN A 89 7.20 0.64 1.03
N LEU A 90 8.09 1.45 1.59
CA LEU A 90 9.54 1.30 1.51
C LEU A 90 10.11 0.26 2.51
N GLY A 91 9.38 -0.85 2.71
CA GLY A 91 9.86 -1.99 3.48
C GLY A 91 9.77 -1.81 5.00
N ASN A 92 8.70 -2.35 5.60
CA ASN A 92 8.79 -3.50 6.50
C ASN A 92 7.38 -3.78 7.06
N PHE A 93 6.78 -4.91 6.66
CA PHE A 93 5.45 -5.35 7.09
C PHE A 93 5.59 -6.70 7.77
N GLU A 94 5.63 -6.69 9.09
CA GLU A 94 5.08 -7.81 9.83
C GLU A 94 3.75 -7.34 10.42
N VAL A 95 2.67 -7.77 9.76
CA VAL A 95 1.27 -7.77 10.24
C VAL A 95 0.69 -9.14 9.98
#